data_AF-A0A7S3X3Z5-F1
#
_entry.id   AF-A0A7S3X3Z5-F1
#
_cell.length_a   1.000
_cell.length_b   1.000
_cell.length_c   1.000
_cell.angle_alpha   90.00
_cell.angle_beta   90.00
_cell.angle_gamma   90.00
#
_symmetry.space_group_name_H-M   'P 1'
#
loop_
_entity.id
_entity.type
_entity.pdbx_description
1 polymer ?
#
loop_
_entity_poly.entity_id
_entity_poly.type
_entity_poly.pdbx_seq_one_letter_code
_entity_poly.pdbx_strand_id
1 'polypeptide(L)'
;LPRSICASLGHLHSTAPTHPVEETQRQLALAFGNKGAAYIVQLNPQPIGSGAIAQVHEALSNDGQQLAIKVVHPGVEVNVSVDLWLLKMAARLVESFTPLHGMQWLALPEAVDHFSEFMHQQLDLRTEAYNLTRFIANFPDAASSSGSIVFPRPIEGFVTKHVLVETLLPGKPISCLLGRDGPTDGLTGSLDKKAEIDTRKRIARRGLHAFLKMVLVDNFVHADLHPGNILVDTCAQTDDVLMRPKL
;
A
#
# COMPACT_ATOMS: atom_id res chain seq x y z
N LEU A 1 -7.93 -18.19 9.82
CA LEU A 1 -6.88 -18.14 10.87
C LEU A 1 -7.53 -18.03 12.25
N PRO A 2 -6.98 -18.68 13.29
CA PRO A 2 -7.44 -18.54 14.69
C PRO A 2 -7.39 -17.09 15.16
N ARG A 3 -8.33 -16.67 16.02
CA ARG A 3 -8.46 -15.26 16.47
C ARG A 3 -7.20 -14.73 17.17
N SER A 4 -6.50 -15.56 17.93
CA SER A 4 -5.23 -15.20 18.59
C SER A 4 -4.12 -14.89 17.60
N ILE A 5 -4.04 -15.66 16.51
CA ILE A 5 -3.08 -15.44 15.42
C ILE A 5 -3.45 -14.19 14.62
N CYS A 6 -4.75 -13.97 14.33
CA CYS A 6 -5.21 -12.74 13.69
C CYS A 6 -4.93 -11.49 14.52
N ALA A 7 -5.10 -11.55 15.86
CA ALA A 7 -4.80 -10.44 16.74
C ALA A 7 -3.29 -10.13 16.78
N SER A 8 -2.46 -11.18 16.84
CA SER A 8 -1.00 -11.03 16.85
C SER A 8 -0.46 -10.51 15.50
N LEU A 9 -0.95 -11.04 14.39
CA LEU A 9 -0.63 -10.55 13.04
C LEU A 9 -1.20 -9.15 12.79
N GLY A 10 -2.37 -8.82 13.35
CA GLY A 10 -2.94 -7.48 13.32
C GLY A 10 -2.07 -6.46 14.06
N HIS A 11 -1.47 -6.84 15.18
CA HIS A 11 -0.55 -6.00 15.95
C HIS A 11 0.77 -5.71 15.21
N LEU A 12 1.23 -6.64 14.36
CA LEU A 12 2.38 -6.41 13.47
C LEU A 12 2.08 -5.36 12.39
N HIS A 13 0.84 -5.30 11.90
CA HIS A 13 0.39 -4.26 10.97
C HIS A 13 0.28 -2.87 11.62
N SER A 14 -0.02 -2.77 12.92
CA SER A 14 -0.24 -1.49 13.61
C SER A 14 1.03 -0.84 14.16
N THR A 15 2.18 -1.53 14.14
CA THR A 15 3.44 -1.06 14.73
C THR A 15 4.56 -1.04 13.70
N ALA A 16 4.29 -0.45 12.53
CA ALA A 16 5.33 -0.24 11.52
C ALA A 16 6.37 0.77 12.03
N PRO A 17 7.68 0.57 11.73
CA PRO A 17 8.71 1.52 12.10
C PRO A 17 8.39 2.88 11.52
N THR A 18 8.78 3.95 12.20
CA THR A 18 8.74 5.32 11.66
C THR A 18 10.13 5.92 11.73
N HIS A 19 10.46 6.77 10.77
CA HIS A 19 11.69 7.54 10.76
C HIS A 19 11.38 9.04 10.94
N PRO A 20 12.32 9.83 11.50
CA PRO A 20 12.13 11.26 11.71
C PRO A 20 11.90 12.03 10.41
N VAL A 21 11.06 13.07 10.43
CA VAL A 21 10.72 13.85 9.22
C VAL A 21 11.96 14.44 8.53
N GLU A 22 13.03 14.72 9.28
CA GLU A 22 14.29 15.24 8.77
C GLU A 22 14.92 14.29 7.73
N GLU A 23 14.76 12.98 7.93
CA GLU A 23 15.22 11.98 6.96
C GLU A 23 14.34 12.00 5.71
N THR A 24 13.03 12.15 5.85
CA THR A 24 12.12 12.35 4.70
C THR A 24 12.50 13.60 3.90
N GLN A 25 12.76 14.72 4.57
CA GLN A 25 13.19 15.96 3.93
C GLN A 25 14.54 15.80 3.22
N ARG A 26 15.48 15.08 3.84
CA ARG A 26 16.78 14.76 3.24
C ARG A 26 16.62 13.92 1.97
N GLN A 27 15.80 12.88 2.01
CA GLN A 27 15.53 12.03 0.84
C GLN A 27 14.85 12.83 -0.30
N LEU A 28 13.91 13.71 0.03
CA LEU A 28 13.28 14.61 -0.95
C LEU A 28 14.31 15.56 -1.60
N ALA A 29 15.21 16.14 -0.80
CA ALA A 29 16.26 17.01 -1.29
C ALA A 29 17.24 16.26 -2.21
N LEU A 30 17.62 15.03 -1.84
CA LEU A 30 18.49 14.18 -2.67
C LEU A 30 17.80 13.72 -3.97
N ALA A 31 16.51 13.39 -3.91
CA ALA A 31 15.75 12.89 -5.04
C ALA A 31 15.42 13.97 -6.07
N PHE A 32 15.04 15.18 -5.61
CA PHE A 32 14.44 16.20 -6.49
C PHE A 32 15.10 17.58 -6.43
N GLY A 33 16.03 17.80 -5.49
CA GLY A 33 16.74 19.08 -5.33
C GLY A 33 15.82 20.29 -5.33
N ASN A 34 16.24 21.35 -6.03
CA ASN A 34 15.50 22.62 -6.11
C ASN A 34 14.13 22.47 -6.77
N LYS A 35 13.96 21.51 -7.69
CA LYS A 35 12.65 21.23 -8.32
C LYS A 35 11.66 20.72 -7.28
N GLY A 36 12.13 19.82 -6.40
CA GLY A 36 11.39 19.34 -5.22
C GLY A 36 10.89 20.47 -4.35
N ALA A 37 11.81 21.33 -3.90
CA ALA A 37 11.50 22.44 -3.01
C ALA A 37 10.55 23.48 -3.64
N ALA A 38 10.62 23.70 -4.97
CA ALA A 38 9.75 24.63 -5.66
C ALA A 38 8.33 24.08 -5.91
N TYR A 39 8.19 22.76 -6.03
CA TYR A 39 6.90 22.11 -6.27
C TYR A 39 6.19 21.71 -4.98
N ILE A 40 6.91 21.15 -3.99
CA ILE A 40 6.35 20.69 -2.72
C ILE A 40 6.52 21.80 -1.68
N VAL A 41 5.47 22.59 -1.48
CA VAL A 41 5.54 23.82 -0.65
C VAL A 41 5.26 23.55 0.83
N GLN A 42 4.57 22.46 1.14
CA GLN A 42 4.29 22.06 2.52
C GLN A 42 4.37 20.55 2.67
N LEU A 43 4.97 20.09 3.76
CA LEU A 43 5.04 18.69 4.17
C LEU A 43 4.50 18.57 5.59
N ASN A 44 3.53 17.68 5.81
CA ASN A 44 3.06 17.35 7.15
C ASN A 44 4.14 16.51 7.87
N PRO A 45 4.69 16.97 9.02
CA PRO A 45 5.73 16.23 9.71
C PRO A 45 5.24 14.90 10.31
N GLN A 46 3.95 14.75 10.55
CA GLN A 46 3.37 13.50 11.02
C GLN A 46 3.02 12.61 9.82
N PRO A 47 3.54 11.37 9.74
CA PRO A 47 3.16 10.45 8.69
C PRO A 47 1.68 10.05 8.83
N ILE A 48 0.95 10.03 7.72
CA ILE A 48 -0.44 9.56 7.66
C ILE A 48 -0.54 8.03 7.64
N GLY A 49 0.58 7.34 7.42
CA GLY A 49 0.69 5.90 7.52
C GLY A 49 2.14 5.44 7.39
N SER A 50 2.47 4.31 8.02
CA SER A 50 3.78 3.68 7.89
C SER A 50 3.63 2.20 7.57
N GLY A 51 4.50 1.68 6.72
CA GLY A 51 4.60 0.27 6.37
C GLY A 51 5.99 -0.28 6.69
N ALA A 52 6.25 -1.53 6.32
CA ALA A 52 7.56 -2.15 6.57
C ALA A 52 8.70 -1.48 5.77
N ILE A 53 8.41 -1.02 4.54
CA ILE A 53 9.41 -0.49 3.62
C ILE A 53 9.44 1.03 3.57
N ALA A 54 8.28 1.69 3.67
CA ALA A 54 8.15 3.12 3.49
C ALA A 54 7.04 3.69 4.39
N GLN A 55 7.17 4.97 4.70
CA GLN A 55 6.12 5.76 5.33
C GLN A 55 5.59 6.83 4.38
N VAL A 56 4.38 7.29 4.64
CA VAL A 56 3.63 8.21 3.77
C VAL A 56 3.35 9.49 4.52
N HIS A 57 3.69 10.61 3.91
CA HIS A 57 3.38 11.95 4.40
C HIS A 57 2.37 12.63 3.49
N GLU A 58 1.48 13.41 4.09
CA GLU A 58 0.66 14.37 3.36
C GLU A 58 1.48 15.61 3.03
N ALA A 59 1.29 16.15 1.83
CA ALA A 59 1.97 17.34 1.36
C ALA A 59 1.06 18.20 0.48
N LEU A 60 1.46 19.46 0.26
CA LEU A 60 0.81 20.38 -0.65
C LEU A 60 1.79 20.80 -1.74
N SER A 61 1.32 20.82 -2.98
CA SER A 61 2.07 21.36 -4.11
C SER A 61 1.91 22.88 -4.23
N ASN A 62 2.73 23.51 -5.07
CA ASN A 62 2.70 24.95 -5.34
C ASN A 62 1.43 25.43 -6.08
N ASP A 63 0.73 24.54 -6.77
CA ASP A 63 -0.58 24.77 -7.39
C ASP A 63 -1.76 24.40 -6.46
N GLY A 64 -1.48 24.06 -5.20
CA GLY A 64 -2.50 23.77 -4.17
C GLY A 64 -3.08 22.36 -4.22
N GLN A 65 -2.49 21.45 -5.00
CA GLN A 65 -2.88 20.05 -5.05
C GLN A 65 -2.40 19.29 -3.80
N GLN A 66 -3.28 18.46 -3.23
CA GLN A 66 -2.90 17.56 -2.14
C GLN A 66 -2.14 16.34 -2.67
N LEU A 67 -1.01 16.05 -2.03
CA LEU A 67 -0.07 15.00 -2.40
C LEU A 67 0.11 13.99 -1.27
N ALA A 68 0.37 12.74 -1.65
CA ALA A 68 0.93 11.72 -0.78
C ALA A 68 2.38 11.47 -1.20
N ILE A 69 3.31 11.62 -0.25
CA ILE A 69 4.74 11.40 -0.47
C ILE A 69 5.13 10.13 0.28
N LYS A 70 5.47 9.08 -0.45
CA LYS A 70 6.00 7.83 0.09
C LYS A 70 7.51 7.91 0.11
N VAL A 71 8.12 7.66 1.26
CA VAL A 71 9.57 7.64 1.45
C VAL A 71 10.00 6.35 2.10
N VAL A 72 10.93 5.64 1.44
CA VAL A 72 11.54 4.40 1.94
C VAL A 72 12.30 4.68 3.25
N HIS A 73 12.17 3.79 4.24
CA HIS A 73 12.88 3.92 5.51
C HIS A 73 14.41 3.88 5.31
N PRO A 74 15.16 4.71 6.04
CA PRO A 74 16.62 4.69 5.97
C PRO A 74 17.16 3.31 6.39
N GLY A 75 18.08 2.76 5.60
CA GLY A 75 18.75 1.49 5.91
C GLY A 75 17.91 0.23 5.70
N VAL A 76 16.64 0.34 5.25
CA VAL A 76 15.78 -0.84 5.07
C VAL A 76 16.32 -1.82 4.03
N GLU A 77 16.97 -1.33 2.97
CA GLU A 77 17.61 -2.19 1.94
C GLU A 77 18.71 -3.06 2.55
N VAL A 78 19.50 -2.52 3.48
CA VAL A 78 20.54 -3.26 4.18
C VAL A 78 19.92 -4.28 5.13
N ASN A 79 18.91 -3.88 5.90
CA ASN A 79 18.23 -4.78 6.83
C ASN A 79 17.59 -5.97 6.10
N VAL A 80 16.86 -5.69 5.01
CA VAL A 80 16.26 -6.73 4.15
C VAL A 80 17.35 -7.65 3.58
N SER A 81 18.48 -7.10 3.12
CA SER A 81 19.58 -7.91 2.61
C SER A 81 20.19 -8.83 3.67
N VAL A 82 20.34 -8.35 4.91
CA VAL A 82 20.85 -9.15 6.03
C VAL A 82 19.85 -10.25 6.41
N ASP A 83 18.55 -9.92 6.47
CA ASP A 83 17.50 -10.89 6.79
C ASP A 83 17.41 -12.00 5.74
N LEU A 84 17.48 -11.64 4.45
CA LEU A 84 17.50 -12.61 3.35
C LEU A 84 18.75 -13.49 3.38
N TRP A 85 19.90 -12.93 3.72
CA TRP A 85 21.14 -13.69 3.89
C TRP A 85 21.02 -14.71 5.03
N LEU A 86 20.49 -14.29 6.19
CA LEU A 86 20.25 -15.17 7.33
C LEU A 86 19.25 -16.28 7.00
N LEU A 87 18.15 -15.96 6.32
CA LEU A 87 17.17 -16.93 5.85
C LEU A 87 17.80 -17.96 4.91
N LYS A 88 18.66 -17.51 3.98
CA LYS A 88 19.37 -18.40 3.06
C LYS A 88 20.35 -19.32 3.79
N MET A 89 21.04 -18.83 4.82
CA MET A 89 21.90 -19.66 5.65
C MET A 89 21.09 -20.70 6.44
N ALA A 90 19.98 -20.29 7.04
CA ALA A 90 19.09 -21.20 7.76
C ALA A 90 18.53 -22.29 6.82
N ALA A 91 18.07 -21.93 5.62
CA ALA A 91 17.60 -22.88 4.61
C ALA A 91 18.67 -23.92 4.26
N ARG A 92 19.91 -23.49 4.01
CA ARG A 92 21.04 -24.39 3.72
C ARG A 92 21.39 -25.31 4.89
N LEU A 93 21.31 -24.81 6.12
CA LEU A 93 21.54 -25.62 7.32
C LEU A 93 20.45 -26.68 7.47
N VAL A 94 19.18 -26.32 7.32
CA VAL A 94 18.05 -27.26 7.39
C VAL A 94 18.24 -28.39 6.37
N GLU A 95 18.57 -28.06 5.13
CA GLU A 95 18.84 -29.07 4.08
C GLU A 95 20.07 -29.94 4.39
N SER A 96 21.13 -29.37 4.97
CA SER A 96 22.34 -30.12 5.30
C SER A 96 22.18 -31.04 6.52
N PHE A 97 21.38 -30.64 7.52
CA PHE A 97 21.23 -31.37 8.78
C PHE A 97 20.07 -32.38 8.80
N THR A 98 19.15 -32.32 7.84
CA THR A 98 18.01 -33.25 7.80
C THR A 98 18.21 -34.35 6.75
N PRO A 99 18.62 -35.58 7.13
CA PRO A 99 18.50 -36.78 6.30
C PRO A 99 17.02 -37.25 6.24
N LEU A 100 16.07 -36.32 6.19
CA LEU A 100 14.64 -36.60 6.12
C LEU A 100 14.26 -36.76 4.65
N HIS A 101 14.26 -38.02 4.20
CA HIS A 101 13.64 -38.47 2.96
C HIS A 101 12.22 -37.89 2.83
N GLY A 102 12.06 -36.75 2.16
CA GLY A 102 10.77 -36.11 1.94
C GLY A 102 10.77 -34.59 1.76
N MET A 103 11.78 -33.86 2.28
CA MET A 103 11.80 -32.38 2.21
C MET A 103 12.58 -31.79 1.02
N GLN A 104 13.26 -32.61 0.20
CA GLN A 104 13.88 -32.16 -1.06
C GLN A 104 12.87 -31.51 -2.03
N TRP A 105 11.58 -31.80 -1.88
CA TRP A 105 10.51 -31.15 -2.63
C TRP A 105 10.28 -29.68 -2.28
N LEU A 106 10.77 -29.20 -1.14
CA LEU A 106 10.54 -27.82 -0.69
C LEU A 106 11.49 -26.82 -1.33
N ALA A 107 12.65 -27.26 -1.88
CA ALA A 107 13.64 -26.41 -2.55
C ALA A 107 13.83 -25.08 -1.81
N LEU A 108 14.17 -25.17 -0.51
CA LEU A 108 14.06 -24.03 0.41
C LEU A 108 15.01 -22.88 0.02
N PRO A 109 16.26 -23.12 -0.41
CA PRO A 109 17.13 -22.08 -0.95
C PRO A 109 16.55 -21.42 -2.20
N GLU A 110 15.96 -22.19 -3.12
CA GLU A 110 15.32 -21.66 -4.33
C GLU A 110 14.09 -20.82 -3.97
N ALA A 111 13.30 -21.26 -3.00
CA ALA A 111 12.17 -20.50 -2.47
C ALA A 111 12.62 -19.18 -1.83
N VAL A 112 13.73 -19.19 -1.08
CA VAL A 112 14.35 -17.98 -0.51
C VAL A 112 14.88 -17.07 -1.61
N ASP A 113 15.43 -17.60 -2.70
CA ASP A 113 15.93 -16.81 -3.82
C ASP A 113 14.78 -16.10 -4.56
N HIS A 114 13.67 -16.80 -4.85
CA HIS A 114 12.47 -16.17 -5.39
C HIS A 114 11.86 -15.13 -4.43
N PHE A 115 11.82 -15.43 -3.14
CA PHE A 115 11.36 -14.48 -2.13
C PHE A 115 12.26 -13.24 -2.07
N SER A 116 13.58 -13.42 -2.18
CA SER A 116 14.56 -12.33 -2.25
C SER A 116 14.27 -11.43 -3.44
N GLU A 117 14.07 -11.98 -4.64
CA GLU A 117 13.73 -11.19 -5.83
C GLU A 117 12.45 -10.37 -5.62
N PHE A 118 11.41 -10.97 -5.05
CA PHE A 118 10.18 -10.28 -4.71
C PHE A 118 10.40 -9.13 -3.71
N MET A 119 11.17 -9.37 -2.63
CA MET A 119 11.46 -8.35 -1.63
C MET A 119 12.28 -7.18 -2.18
N HIS A 120 13.20 -7.43 -3.11
CA HIS A 120 13.95 -6.34 -3.76
C HIS A 120 13.06 -5.48 -4.66
N GLN A 121 12.03 -6.06 -5.30
CA GLN A 121 11.06 -5.28 -6.08
C GLN A 121 10.23 -4.34 -5.20
N GLN A 122 9.91 -4.76 -3.97
CA GLN A 122 9.19 -3.95 -2.98
C GLN A 122 9.99 -2.74 -2.48
N LEU A 123 11.33 -2.77 -2.61
CA LEU A 123 12.22 -1.66 -2.23
C LEU A 123 12.31 -0.56 -3.30
N ASP A 124 11.76 -0.78 -4.50
CA ASP A 124 11.82 0.17 -5.60
C ASP A 124 10.45 0.78 -5.89
N LEU A 125 10.24 2.01 -5.39
CA LEU A 125 8.98 2.72 -5.57
C LEU A 125 8.69 3.10 -7.04
N ARG A 126 9.66 2.97 -7.95
CA ARG A 126 9.40 3.14 -9.40
C ARG A 126 8.51 2.02 -9.93
N THR A 127 8.68 0.81 -9.41
CA THR A 127 7.86 -0.35 -9.77
C THR A 127 6.42 -0.12 -9.31
N GLU A 128 6.23 0.44 -8.10
CA GLU A 128 4.91 0.82 -7.59
C GLU A 128 4.25 1.89 -8.48
N ALA A 129 4.99 2.94 -8.84
CA ALA A 129 4.52 3.98 -9.75
C ALA A 129 4.12 3.43 -11.13
N TYR A 130 4.93 2.54 -11.70
CA TYR A 130 4.63 1.87 -12.97
C TYR A 130 3.34 1.06 -12.90
N ASN A 131 3.17 0.30 -11.82
CA ASN A 131 1.97 -0.50 -11.59
C ASN A 131 0.73 0.39 -11.43
N LEU A 132 0.84 1.52 -10.73
CA LEU A 132 -0.23 2.51 -10.62
C LEU A 132 -0.66 3.04 -11.99
N THR A 133 0.29 3.43 -12.83
CA THR A 133 -0.01 3.87 -14.21
C THR A 133 -0.72 2.77 -15.01
N ARG A 134 -0.30 1.51 -14.86
CA ARG A 134 -0.96 0.37 -15.52
C ARG A 134 -2.39 0.15 -14.99
N PHE A 135 -2.61 0.27 -13.69
CA PHE A 135 -3.97 0.21 -13.12
C PHE A 135 -4.86 1.33 -13.67
N ILE A 136 -4.36 2.56 -13.73
CA ILE A 136 -5.11 3.68 -14.30
C ILE A 136 -5.47 3.42 -15.77
N ALA A 137 -4.54 2.88 -16.57
CA ALA A 137 -4.81 2.53 -17.97
C ALA A 137 -5.85 1.41 -18.11
N ASN A 138 -5.81 0.40 -17.23
CA ASN A 138 -6.76 -0.71 -17.24
C ASN A 138 -8.16 -0.28 -16.77
N PHE A 139 -8.28 0.79 -15.99
CA PHE A 139 -9.53 1.32 -15.48
C PHE A 139 -9.76 2.73 -16.03
N PRO A 140 -10.18 2.88 -17.30
CA PRO A 140 -10.35 4.20 -17.92
C PRO A 140 -11.37 5.08 -17.18
N ASP A 141 -12.40 4.47 -16.56
CA ASP A 141 -13.36 5.18 -15.72
C ASP A 141 -12.73 5.74 -14.44
N ALA A 142 -11.60 5.20 -13.98
CA ALA A 142 -10.86 5.68 -12.81
C ALA A 142 -10.19 7.05 -13.04
N ALA A 143 -10.01 7.46 -14.30
CA ALA A 143 -9.51 8.79 -14.62
C ALA A 143 -10.58 9.88 -14.45
N SER A 144 -11.86 9.51 -14.48
CA SER A 144 -12.98 10.42 -14.25
C SER A 144 -13.37 10.43 -12.77
N SER A 145 -13.69 11.61 -12.23
CA SER A 145 -14.20 11.81 -10.86
C SER A 145 -15.60 11.21 -10.61
N SER A 146 -16.05 10.29 -11.47
CA SER A 146 -17.32 9.56 -11.40
C SER A 146 -17.10 8.05 -11.48
N GLY A 147 -15.85 7.59 -11.51
CA GLY A 147 -15.46 6.20 -11.56
C GLY A 147 -15.71 5.48 -10.24
N SER A 148 -16.29 4.28 -10.30
CA SER A 148 -16.54 3.48 -9.10
C SER A 148 -15.26 2.99 -8.39
N ILE A 149 -14.12 2.96 -9.11
CA ILE A 149 -12.78 2.60 -8.62
C ILE A 149 -11.82 3.72 -9.00
N VAL A 150 -11.01 4.24 -8.06
CA VAL A 150 -9.98 5.26 -8.34
C VAL A 150 -8.64 4.85 -7.77
N PHE A 151 -7.56 5.18 -8.48
CA PHE A 151 -6.18 4.94 -8.10
C PHE A 151 -5.40 6.26 -7.94
N PRO A 152 -4.42 6.35 -7.03
CA PRO A 152 -3.58 7.54 -6.94
C PRO A 152 -2.73 7.66 -8.21
N ARG A 153 -2.54 8.88 -8.71
CA ARG A 153 -1.72 9.12 -9.89
C ARG A 153 -0.31 9.52 -9.48
N PRO A 154 0.74 8.79 -9.90
CA PRO A 154 2.11 9.25 -9.73
C PRO A 154 2.32 10.60 -10.40
N ILE A 155 3.02 11.52 -9.75
CA ILE A 155 3.36 12.82 -10.33
C ILE A 155 4.61 12.67 -11.20
N GLU A 156 4.49 13.04 -12.48
CA GLU A 156 5.58 12.89 -13.44
C GLU A 156 6.84 13.66 -13.04
N GLY A 157 7.98 12.98 -13.12
CA GLY A 157 9.27 13.54 -12.73
C GLY A 157 9.42 13.76 -11.22
N PHE A 158 8.54 13.17 -10.40
CA PHE A 158 8.66 13.06 -8.93
C PHE A 158 8.59 11.60 -8.46
N VAL A 159 9.28 10.73 -9.19
CA VAL A 159 9.39 9.29 -8.90
C VAL A 159 10.86 8.88 -8.94
N THR A 160 11.33 8.23 -7.88
CA THR A 160 12.66 7.63 -7.75
C THR A 160 12.56 6.28 -7.07
N LYS A 161 13.68 5.55 -6.93
CA LYS A 161 13.71 4.29 -6.18
C LYS A 161 13.21 4.45 -4.74
N HIS A 162 13.56 5.57 -4.08
CA HIS A 162 13.33 5.77 -2.64
C HIS A 162 12.19 6.73 -2.32
N VAL A 163 11.70 7.49 -3.30
CA VAL A 163 10.63 8.48 -3.11
C VAL A 163 9.62 8.40 -4.25
N LEU A 164 8.34 8.31 -3.90
CA LEU A 164 7.21 8.38 -4.83
C LEU A 164 6.24 9.46 -4.36
N VAL A 165 6.03 10.46 -5.22
CA VAL A 165 5.00 11.48 -5.04
C VAL A 165 3.80 11.11 -5.90
N GLU A 166 2.62 11.04 -5.28
CA GLU A 166 1.36 10.71 -5.94
C GLU A 166 0.22 11.61 -5.44
N THR A 167 -0.91 11.62 -6.16
CA THR A 167 -2.11 12.35 -5.70
C THR A 167 -2.67 11.75 -4.42
N LEU A 168 -3.03 12.59 -3.44
CA LEU A 168 -3.70 12.11 -2.24
C LEU A 168 -5.16 11.73 -2.56
N LEU A 169 -5.54 10.49 -2.26
CA LEU A 169 -6.93 10.04 -2.35
C LEU A 169 -7.68 10.30 -1.02
N PRO A 170 -8.83 11.02 -1.05
CA PRO A 170 -9.63 11.32 0.14
C PRO A 170 -10.50 10.13 0.52
N GLY A 171 -10.35 9.53 1.70
CA GLY A 171 -11.24 8.44 2.11
C GLY A 171 -10.85 7.79 3.42
N LYS A 172 -11.77 6.99 3.97
CA LYS A 172 -11.55 6.22 5.20
C LYS A 172 -11.23 4.76 4.87
N PRO A 173 -10.35 4.08 5.63
CA PRO A 173 -10.08 2.66 5.43
C PRO A 173 -11.36 1.81 5.45
N ILE A 174 -11.43 0.79 4.59
CA ILE A 174 -12.61 -0.10 4.51
C ILE A 174 -12.85 -0.85 5.83
N SER A 175 -11.83 -1.00 6.69
CA SER A 175 -11.97 -1.55 8.04
C SER A 175 -12.97 -0.79 8.91
N CYS A 176 -13.11 0.52 8.73
CA CYS A 176 -14.12 1.33 9.41
C CYS A 176 -15.55 0.87 9.09
N LEU A 177 -15.78 0.23 7.93
CA LEU A 177 -17.08 -0.31 7.55
C LEU A 177 -17.31 -1.74 8.06
N LEU A 178 -16.27 -2.44 8.53
CA LEU A 178 -16.36 -3.83 8.98
C LEU A 178 -16.77 -3.96 10.46
N GLY A 179 -16.93 -2.85 11.19
CA GLY A 179 -17.56 -2.80 12.51
C GLY A 179 -16.89 -3.65 13.59
N ARG A 180 -15.58 -3.92 13.49
CA ARG A 180 -14.88 -4.86 14.36
C ARG A 180 -14.09 -4.20 15.50
N ASP A 181 -13.80 -2.90 15.41
CA ASP A 181 -13.07 -2.13 16.42
C ASP A 181 -13.85 -0.85 16.80
N GLY A 182 -14.51 -0.84 17.96
CA GLY A 182 -14.98 0.38 18.62
C GLY A 182 -16.21 1.08 18.00
N PRO A 183 -16.76 2.11 18.68
CA PRO A 183 -18.08 2.66 18.40
C PRO A 183 -18.16 3.18 16.96
N THR A 184 -19.35 3.09 16.39
CA THR A 184 -19.75 3.66 15.10
C THR A 184 -19.64 5.18 15.10
N ASP A 185 -18.44 5.71 15.24
CA ASP A 185 -18.19 7.14 15.24
C ASP A 185 -18.14 7.62 13.79
N GLY A 186 -19.33 7.93 13.27
CA GLY A 186 -19.50 9.03 12.32
C GLY A 186 -19.36 8.72 10.83
N LEU A 187 -19.44 7.47 10.36
CA LEU A 187 -19.68 7.21 8.93
C LEU A 187 -21.17 7.31 8.56
N THR A 188 -22.06 7.04 9.52
CA THR A 188 -23.51 7.12 9.34
C THR A 188 -24.16 7.60 10.63
N GLY A 189 -23.92 8.86 10.99
CA GLY A 189 -24.75 9.52 11.99
C GLY A 189 -26.22 9.43 11.54
N SER A 190 -27.06 8.73 12.30
CA SER A 190 -28.51 8.71 12.11
C SER A 190 -29.03 8.25 10.73
N LEU A 191 -28.39 7.27 10.07
CA LEU A 191 -28.99 6.62 8.89
C LEU A 191 -29.67 5.31 9.26
N ASP A 192 -30.81 5.05 8.61
CA ASP A 192 -31.54 3.79 8.71
C ASP A 192 -30.58 2.60 8.52
N LYS A 193 -30.62 1.61 9.43
CA LYS A 193 -29.82 0.37 9.34
C LYS A 193 -29.88 -0.28 7.95
N LYS A 194 -31.00 -0.10 7.23
CA LYS A 194 -31.20 -0.59 5.87
C LYS A 194 -30.31 0.13 4.85
N ALA A 195 -30.15 1.45 4.96
CA ALA A 195 -29.29 2.25 4.09
C ALA A 195 -27.80 1.94 4.30
N GLU A 196 -27.40 1.69 5.55
CA GLU A 196 -26.04 1.24 5.89
C GLU A 196 -25.72 -0.12 5.26
N ILE A 197 -26.63 -1.10 5.40
CA ILE A 197 -26.48 -2.43 4.79
C ILE A 197 -26.40 -2.34 3.27
N ASP A 198 -27.23 -1.49 2.64
CA ASP A 198 -27.22 -1.34 1.19
C ASP A 198 -25.90 -0.73 0.69
N THR A 199 -25.39 0.28 1.40
CA THR A 199 -24.09 0.90 1.09
C THR A 199 -22.95 -0.10 1.17
N ARG A 200 -22.90 -0.92 2.23
CA ARG A 200 -21.91 -2.01 2.35
C ARG A 200 -22.00 -3.01 1.20
N LYS A 201 -23.21 -3.37 0.76
CA LYS A 201 -23.42 -4.26 -0.39
C LYS A 201 -22.94 -3.63 -1.69
N ARG A 202 -23.18 -2.33 -1.92
CA ARG A 202 -22.69 -1.61 -3.11
C ARG A 202 -21.16 -1.61 -3.16
N ILE A 203 -20.51 -1.27 -2.05
CA ILE A 203 -19.04 -1.29 -1.93
C ILE A 203 -18.48 -2.70 -2.18
N ALA A 204 -19.06 -3.73 -1.55
CA ALA A 204 -18.61 -5.11 -1.74
C ALA A 204 -18.77 -5.57 -3.20
N ARG A 205 -19.86 -5.20 -3.87
CA ARG A 205 -20.08 -5.49 -5.30
C ARG A 205 -19.05 -4.79 -6.19
N ARG A 206 -18.78 -3.50 -5.94
CA ARG A 206 -17.76 -2.73 -6.67
C ARG A 206 -16.37 -3.36 -6.51
N GLY A 207 -15.99 -3.69 -5.27
CA GLY A 207 -14.72 -4.36 -4.97
C GLY A 207 -14.59 -5.73 -5.64
N LEU A 208 -15.64 -6.56 -5.58
CA LEU A 208 -15.65 -7.87 -6.25
C LEU A 208 -15.54 -7.73 -7.77
N HIS A 209 -16.27 -6.80 -8.38
CA HIS A 209 -16.21 -6.57 -9.81
C HIS A 209 -14.82 -6.11 -10.26
N ALA A 210 -14.20 -5.19 -9.51
CA ALA A 210 -12.84 -4.74 -9.75
C ALA A 210 -11.83 -5.89 -9.65
N PHE A 211 -11.96 -6.74 -8.63
CA PHE A 211 -11.11 -7.92 -8.46
C PHE A 211 -11.26 -8.92 -9.62
N LEU A 212 -12.49 -9.25 -10.01
CA LEU A 212 -12.73 -10.16 -11.12
C LEU A 212 -12.21 -9.59 -12.45
N LYS A 213 -12.34 -8.28 -12.67
CA LYS A 213 -11.77 -7.63 -13.85
C LYS A 213 -10.24 -7.72 -13.86
N MET A 214 -9.58 -7.42 -12.73
CA MET A 214 -8.12 -7.54 -12.60
C MET A 214 -7.62 -8.95 -12.96
N VAL A 215 -8.31 -9.99 -12.47
CA VAL A 215 -7.92 -11.39 -12.69
C VAL A 215 -8.28 -11.89 -14.09
N LEU A 216 -9.53 -11.70 -14.51
CA LEU A 216 -10.08 -12.36 -15.70
C LEU A 216 -9.93 -11.56 -16.99
N VAL A 217 -9.79 -10.23 -16.90
CA VAL A 217 -9.73 -9.33 -18.07
C VAL A 217 -8.33 -8.76 -18.22
N ASP A 218 -7.80 -8.16 -17.16
CA ASP A 218 -6.56 -7.39 -17.24
C ASP A 218 -5.30 -8.27 -17.14
N ASN A 219 -5.47 -9.52 -16.66
CA ASN A 219 -4.37 -10.42 -16.28
C ASN A 219 -3.30 -9.69 -15.46
N PHE A 220 -3.75 -8.81 -14.57
CA PHE A 220 -2.94 -7.93 -13.75
C PHE A 220 -3.71 -7.62 -12.46
N VAL A 221 -3.19 -8.14 -11.36
CA VAL A 221 -3.89 -8.14 -10.08
C VAL A 221 -3.06 -7.39 -9.03
N HIS A 222 -3.76 -6.65 -8.18
CA HIS A 222 -3.17 -6.15 -6.95
C HIS A 222 -3.11 -7.31 -5.95
N ALA A 223 -1.90 -7.77 -5.64
CA ALA A 223 -1.67 -8.96 -4.82
C ALA A 223 -2.01 -8.75 -3.33
N ASP A 224 -2.06 -7.51 -2.85
CA ASP A 224 -2.26 -7.16 -1.44
C ASP A 224 -3.45 -6.22 -1.19
N LEU A 225 -4.67 -6.74 -1.43
CA LEU A 225 -5.94 -6.06 -1.14
C LEU A 225 -6.31 -6.04 0.36
N HIS A 226 -5.34 -5.74 1.22
CA HIS A 226 -5.62 -5.61 2.65
C HIS A 226 -6.47 -4.36 2.94
N PRO A 227 -7.23 -4.33 4.07
CA PRO A 227 -8.14 -3.21 4.38
C PRO A 227 -7.51 -1.82 4.50
N GLY A 228 -6.18 -1.72 4.60
CA GLY A 228 -5.46 -0.44 4.66
C GLY A 228 -5.09 0.12 3.28
N ASN A 229 -5.08 -0.73 2.25
CA ASN A 229 -4.88 -0.33 0.84
C ASN A 229 -6.21 -0.02 0.13
N ILE A 230 -7.35 -0.16 0.81
CA ILE A 230 -8.67 0.16 0.25
C ILE A 230 -9.30 1.23 1.13
N LEU A 231 -9.50 2.40 0.55
CA LEU A 231 -10.24 3.50 1.13
C LEU A 231 -11.64 3.55 0.50
N VAL A 232 -12.59 4.09 1.26
CA VAL A 232 -13.94 4.36 0.79
C VAL A 232 -14.22 5.83 1.02
N ASP A 233 -14.67 6.51 -0.02
CA ASP A 233 -15.28 7.83 0.10
C ASP A 233 -16.81 7.66 0.08
N THR A 234 -17.47 8.23 1.08
CA THR A 234 -18.94 8.15 1.23
C THR A 234 -19.56 9.53 1.10
N CYS A 235 -18.91 10.48 0.43
CA CYS A 235 -19.48 11.80 0.21
C CYS A 235 -20.77 11.71 -0.63
N ALA A 236 -21.80 12.46 -0.22
CA ALA A 236 -23.24 12.17 -0.31
C ALA A 236 -23.89 11.99 -1.71
N GLN A 237 -23.13 11.79 -2.79
CA GLN A 237 -23.66 11.53 -4.13
C GLN A 237 -22.91 10.46 -4.95
N THR A 238 -21.73 9.97 -4.53
CA THR A 238 -21.03 8.85 -5.19
C THR A 238 -20.34 7.94 -4.17
N ASP A 239 -20.68 6.65 -4.14
CA ASP A 239 -20.11 5.66 -3.18
C ASP A 239 -18.77 5.09 -3.67
N ASP A 240 -17.78 5.93 -3.95
CA ASP A 240 -16.58 5.52 -4.69
C ASP A 240 -15.59 4.72 -3.84
N VAL A 241 -15.05 3.64 -4.43
CA VAL A 241 -14.05 2.79 -3.79
C VAL A 241 -12.68 3.21 -4.29
N LEU A 242 -11.83 3.62 -3.38
CA LEU A 242 -10.51 4.15 -3.68
C LEU A 242 -9.49 3.08 -3.34
N MET A 243 -8.68 2.65 -4.30
CA MET A 243 -7.65 1.64 -4.08
C MET A 243 -6.27 2.28 -4.13
N ARG A 244 -5.46 2.04 -3.10
CA ARG A 244 -4.04 2.38 -3.03
C ARG A 244 -3.23 1.09 -3.21
N PRO A 245 -2.98 0.65 -4.44
CA PRO A 245 -2.23 -0.56 -4.65
C PRO A 245 -0.78 -0.37 -4.22
N LYS A 246 -0.35 -1.21 -3.28
CA LYS A 246 1.06 -1.55 -3.11
C LYS A 246 1.38 -2.74 -4.00
N LEU A 247 2.64 -2.88 -4.38
CA LEU A 247 3.13 -4.10 -5.03
C LEU A 247 2.71 -5.35 -4.25
#